data_AF-A0AAW8AKA4-F1
#
_entry.id   AF-A0AAW8AKA4-F1
#
_cell.length_a   1.000
_cell.length_b   1.000
_cell.length_c   1.000
_cell.angle_alpha   90.00
_cell.angle_beta   90.00
_cell.angle_gamma   90.00
#
_symmetry.space_group_name_H-M   'P 1'
#
loop_
_entity.id
_entity.type
_entity.pdbx_description
1 polymer ?
#
loop_
_entity_poly.entity_id
_entity_poly.type
_entity_poly.pdbx_seq_one_letter_code
_entity_poly.pdbx_strand_id
1 'polypeptide(L)' 'MPIATPEVYAEMLGRAKEHSFAFPAINCVGSESINAAIKGFADAGSDGIIQFSTGGAEFGSGLGVKDMVTGAVALAEF' A
#
# COMPACT_ATOMS: atom_id res chain seq x y z
N MET A 1 7.53 4.11 9.11
CA MET A 1 7.93 4.36 7.71
C MET A 1 7.04 5.48 7.18
N PRO A 2 7.60 6.53 6.58
CA PRO A 2 6.80 7.60 5.98
C PRO A 2 6.15 7.13 4.66
N ILE A 3 5.11 7.83 4.21
CA ILE A 3 4.64 7.72 2.82
C ILE A 3 5.74 8.20 1.88
N ALA A 4 6.05 7.41 0.85
CA ALA A 4 7.05 7.77 -0.14
C ALA A 4 6.55 8.96 -0.97
N THR A 5 7.37 10.01 -1.07
CA THR A 5 7.12 11.08 -2.04
C THR A 5 7.36 10.54 -3.46
N PRO A 6 6.88 11.21 -4.52
CA PRO A 6 7.14 10.79 -5.89
C PRO A 6 8.64 10.62 -6.19
N GLU A 7 9.49 11.49 -5.64
CA GLU A 7 10.94 11.44 -5.79
C GLU A 7 11.52 10.20 -5.12
N VAL A 8 11.14 9.93 -3.86
CA VAL A 8 11.59 8.74 -3.12
C VAL A 8 11.12 7.46 -3.81
N TYR A 9 9.89 7.43 -4.32
CA TYR A 9 9.36 6.25 -5.01
C TYR A 9 10.09 5.98 -6.33
N ALA A 10 10.46 7.02 -7.08
CA ALA A 10 11.28 6.88 -8.28
C ALA A 10 12.68 6.33 -7.95
N GLU A 11 13.31 6.83 -6.88
CA GLU A 11 14.60 6.32 -6.40
C GLU A 11 14.53 4.86 -5.94
N MET A 12 13.45 4.48 -5.23
CA MET A 12 13.19 3.11 -4.84
C MET A 12 13.24 2.19 -6.07
N LEU A 13 12.41 2.46 -7.08
CA LEU A 13 12.34 1.66 -8.30
C LEU A 13 13.66 1.66 -9.08
N GLY A 14 14.39 2.79 -9.08
CA GLY A 14 15.73 2.91 -9.63
C GLY A 14 16.72 1.94 -8.98
N ARG A 15 16.82 1.96 -7.64
CA ARG A 15 17.67 1.03 -6.87
C ARG A 15 17.29 -0.42 -7.11
N ALA A 16 16.00 -0.74 -7.14
CA ALA A 16 15.50 -2.09 -7.38
C ALA A 16 15.98 -2.63 -8.74
N LYS A 17 15.88 -1.79 -9.78
CA LYS A 17 16.36 -2.12 -11.12
C LYS A 17 17.88 -2.26 -11.18
N GLU A 18 18.63 -1.33 -10.60
CA GLU A 18 20.09 -1.34 -10.60
C GLU A 18 20.66 -2.57 -9.89
N HIS A 19 20.07 -2.95 -8.76
CA HIS A 19 20.55 -4.05 -7.93
C HIS A 19 19.77 -5.37 -8.13
N SER A 20 18.93 -5.45 -9.16
CA SER A 20 18.19 -6.67 -9.55
C SER A 20 17.34 -7.29 -8.44
N PHE A 21 16.57 -6.47 -7.73
CA PHE A 21 15.55 -6.92 -6.77
C PHE A 21 14.19 -6.27 -7.06
N ALA A 22 13.16 -6.63 -6.29
CA ALA A 22 11.83 -6.05 -6.40
C ALA A 22 11.22 -5.75 -5.02
N PHE A 23 10.32 -4.77 -4.97
CA PHE A 23 9.49 -4.53 -3.79
C PHE A 23 8.18 -5.29 -3.88
N PRO A 24 7.67 -5.85 -2.78
CA PRO A 24 6.34 -6.44 -2.74
C PRO A 24 5.26 -5.35 -2.85
N ALA A 25 4.22 -5.63 -3.66
CA ALA A 25 2.99 -4.85 -3.71
C ALA A 25 1.84 -5.66 -3.10
N ILE A 26 1.42 -5.29 -1.89
CA ILE A 26 0.49 -6.06 -1.07
C ILE A 26 -0.92 -5.47 -1.19
N ASN A 27 -1.87 -6.30 -1.61
CA ASN A 27 -3.28 -5.93 -1.55
C ASN A 27 -3.75 -5.85 -0.09
N CYS A 28 -4.31 -4.71 0.29
CA CYS A 28 -4.94 -4.53 1.60
C CYS A 28 -6.44 -4.24 1.44
N VAL A 29 -7.23 -4.56 2.46
CA VAL A 29 -8.69 -4.41 2.46
C VAL A 29 -9.23 -3.79 3.75
N GLY A 30 -8.35 -3.35 4.65
CA GLY A 30 -8.72 -2.83 5.96
C GLY A 30 -7.50 -2.44 6.77
N SER A 31 -7.74 -1.73 7.87
CA SER A 31 -6.70 -1.20 8.77
C SER A 31 -5.74 -2.28 9.27
N GLU A 32 -6.25 -3.48 9.58
CA GLU A 32 -5.45 -4.59 10.07
C GLU A 32 -4.46 -5.08 9.00
N SER A 33 -4.93 -5.22 7.76
CA SER A 33 -4.09 -5.65 6.64
C SER A 33 -3.06 -4.59 6.24
N ILE A 34 -3.39 -3.30 6.36
CA ILE A 34 -2.46 -2.18 6.16
C ILE A 34 -1.35 -2.25 7.21
N ASN A 35 -1.71 -2.35 8.49
CA ASN A 35 -0.77 -2.44 9.59
C ASN A 35 0.13 -3.69 9.48
N ALA A 36 -0.44 -4.83 9.09
CA ALA A 36 0.32 -6.06 8.89
C ALA A 36 1.36 -5.91 7.77
N ALA A 37 0.99 -5.29 6.63
CA ALA A 37 1.92 -5.04 5.53
C ALA A 37 3.04 -4.08 5.94
N ILE A 38 2.71 -2.94 6.58
CA ILE A 38 3.68 -1.97 7.09
C ILE A 38 4.64 -2.64 8.08
N LYS A 39 4.13 -3.44 9.02
CA LYS A 39 4.97 -4.16 9.97
C LYS A 39 5.87 -5.18 9.28
N GLY A 40 5.36 -5.90 8.27
CA GLY A 40 6.14 -6.85 7.48
C GLY A 40 7.30 -6.19 6.74
N PHE A 41 7.09 -5.03 6.12
CA PHE A 41 8.17 -4.28 5.48
C PHE A 41 9.22 -3.82 6.50
N ALA A 42 8.78 -3.29 7.65
CA ALA A 42 9.67 -2.84 8.71
C ALA A 42 10.53 -3.98 9.29
N ASP A 43 9.94 -5.15 9.52
CA ASP A 43 10.66 -6.34 10.02
C ASP A 43 11.68 -6.87 9.01
N ALA A 44 11.36 -6.77 7.72
CA ALA A 44 12.27 -7.13 6.64
C ALA A 44 13.35 -6.06 6.38
N GLY A 45 13.26 -4.89 7.02
CA GLY A 45 14.12 -3.74 6.72
C GLY A 45 13.99 -3.27 5.26
N SER A 46 12.80 -3.42 4.68
CA SER A 46 12.52 -3.15 3.26
C SER A 46 11.56 -1.98 3.11
N ASP A 47 11.68 -1.23 2.01
CA ASP A 47 10.56 -0.44 1.52
C ASP A 47 9.47 -1.38 0.96
N GLY A 48 8.26 -0.87 0.69
CA GLY A 48 7.16 -1.69 0.18
C GLY A 48 6.03 -0.88 -0.42
N ILE A 49 5.10 -1.57 -1.08
CA ILE A 49 3.95 -0.96 -1.75
C ILE A 49 2.68 -1.58 -1.15
N ILE A 50 1.73 -0.74 -0.75
CA ILE A 50 0.36 -1.14 -0.45
C ILE A 50 -0.53 -0.70 -1.61
N GLN A 51 -1.41 -1.58 -2.05
CA GLN A 51 -2.35 -1.30 -3.11
C GLN A 51 -3.76 -1.77 -2.76
N PHE A 52 -4.76 -1.09 -3.30
CA PHE A 52 -6.16 -1.43 -3.12
C PHE A 52 -6.74 -1.82 -4.48
N SER A 53 -7.30 -3.03 -4.58
CA SER A 53 -8.08 -3.41 -5.75
C SER A 53 -9.41 -2.66 -5.75
N THR A 54 -10.12 -2.66 -6.88
CA THR A 54 -11.48 -2.10 -6.96
C THR A 54 -12.41 -2.72 -5.91
N GLY A 55 -12.38 -4.05 -5.76
CA GLY A 55 -13.16 -4.75 -4.72
C GLY A 55 -12.67 -4.49 -3.29
N GLY A 56 -11.37 -4.32 -3.08
CA GLY A 56 -10.82 -3.97 -1.76
C GLY A 56 -11.19 -2.54 -1.33
N ALA A 57 -11.19 -1.61 -2.27
CA ALA A 57 -11.66 -0.25 -2.06
C ALA A 57 -13.17 -0.21 -1.81
N GLU A 58 -13.98 -0.91 -2.63
CA GLU A 58 -15.42 -1.03 -2.37
C GLU A 58 -15.70 -1.61 -0.98
N PHE A 59 -14.98 -2.66 -0.58
CA PHE A 59 -15.09 -3.24 0.76
C PHE A 59 -14.70 -2.25 1.86
N GLY A 60 -13.61 -1.48 1.66
CA GLY A 60 -13.16 -0.45 2.59
C GLY A 60 -14.16 0.69 2.82
N SER A 61 -15.06 0.95 1.85
CA SER A 61 -16.15 1.92 2.01
C SER A 61 -17.30 1.40 2.89
N GLY A 62 -17.35 0.09 3.15
CA GLY A 62 -18.41 -0.56 3.91
C GLY A 62 -19.64 -0.93 3.06
N LEU A 63 -20.39 -1.93 3.52
CA LEU A 63 -21.49 -2.55 2.76
C LEU A 63 -22.67 -1.60 2.45
N GLY A 64 -22.79 -0.50 3.19
CA GLY A 64 -23.82 0.52 2.98
C GLY A 64 -23.42 1.63 2.01
N VAL A 65 -22.12 1.76 1.68
CA VAL A 65 -21.60 2.78 0.76
C VAL A 65 -21.25 2.15 -0.58
N LYS A 66 -20.43 1.10 -0.60
CA LYS A 66 -19.96 0.38 -1.80
C LYS A 66 -19.46 1.31 -2.91
N ASP A 67 -18.58 2.24 -2.55
CA ASP A 67 -17.95 3.17 -3.49
C ASP A 67 -16.43 3.04 -3.45
N MET A 68 -15.83 2.84 -4.64
CA MET A 68 -14.40 2.59 -4.75
C MET A 68 -13.57 3.81 -4.36
N VAL A 69 -13.99 5.02 -4.73
CA VAL A 69 -13.21 6.23 -4.44
C VAL A 69 -13.21 6.50 -2.94
N THR A 70 -14.39 6.45 -2.33
CA THR A 70 -14.59 6.66 -0.88
C THR A 70 -13.75 5.68 -0.07
N GLY A 71 -13.80 4.39 -0.41
CA GLY A 71 -13.04 3.40 0.33
C GLY A 71 -11.53 3.46 0.08
N ALA A 72 -11.09 3.77 -1.14
CA ALA A 72 -9.66 3.97 -1.42
C ALA A 72 -9.07 5.15 -0.65
N VAL A 73 -9.80 6.29 -0.59
CA VAL A 73 -9.39 7.46 0.20
C VAL A 73 -9.37 7.13 1.69
N ALA A 74 -10.43 6.50 2.21
CA ALA A 74 -10.51 6.12 3.62
C ALA A 74 -9.37 5.17 4.04
N LEU A 75 -9.01 4.20 3.19
CA LEU A 75 -7.90 3.29 3.45
C LEU A 75 -6.52 3.95 3.30
N ALA A 76 -6.38 4.97 2.45
CA ALA A 76 -5.12 5.69 2.25
C ALA A 76 -4.82 6.74 3.35
N GLU A 77 -5.87 7.29 3.97
CA GLU A 77 -5.77 8.28 5.05
C GLU A 77 -5.70 7.66 6.46
N PHE A 78 -5.92 6.35 6.59
CA PHE A 78 -5.81 5.60 7.83
C PHE A 78 -4.36 5.52 8.33
#